data_AF-A0A2H1HXH5-F1
#
_entry.id   AF-A0A2H1HXH5-F1
#
_cell.length_a   1.000
_cell.length_b   1.000
_cell.length_c   1.000
_cell.angle_alpha   90.00
_cell.angle_beta   90.00
_cell.angle_gamma   90.00
#
_symmetry.space_group_name_H-M   'P 1'
#
loop_
_entity.id
_entity.type
_entity.pdbx_description
1 polymer ?
#
loop_
_entity_poly.entity_id
_entity_poly.type
_entity_poly.pdbx_seq_one_letter_code
_entity_poly.pdbx_strand_id
1 'polypeptide(L)' 'MIAFPDARHAHDWWYSPAYQDIAPLRSRHIDSDIVIVEGVAEGYDSRDTAQAMREQLG' A
#
# COMPACT_ATOMS: atom_id res chain seq x y z
N MET A 1 8.48 0.98 -0.23
CA MET A 1 7.38 0.10 0.23
C MET A 1 7.60 -0.19 1.71
N ILE A 2 6.58 -0.06 2.53
CA ILE A 2 6.60 -0.41 3.96
C ILE A 2 5.61 -1.56 4.12
N ALA A 3 6.01 -2.63 4.81
CA ALA A 3 5.17 -3.80 5.04
C ALA A 3 4.67 -3.81 6.49
N PHE A 4 3.40 -4.19 6.66
CA PHE A 4 2.75 -4.36 7.95
C PHE A 4 2.12 -5.75 8.02
N PRO A 5 1.84 -6.28 9.23
CA PRO A 5 1.15 -7.55 9.38
C PRO A 5 -0.26 -7.58 8.76
N ASP A 6 -0.97 -6.46 8.84
CA ASP A 6 -2.28 -6.25 8.24
C ASP A 6 -2.53 -4.74 7.97
N ALA A 7 -3.60 -4.40 7.25
CA ALA A 7 -3.92 -3.00 6.95
C ALA A 7 -4.23 -2.16 8.20
N ARG A 8 -4.76 -2.76 9.27
CA ARG A 8 -5.04 -2.03 10.52
C ARG A 8 -3.74 -1.50 11.11
N HIS A 9 -2.67 -2.29 11.15
CA HIS A 9 -1.37 -1.82 11.62
C HIS A 9 -0.81 -0.68 10.73
N ALA A 10 -1.04 -0.74 9.42
CA ALA A 10 -0.65 0.34 8.51
C ALA A 10 -1.43 1.64 8.81
N HIS A 11 -2.74 1.52 9.07
CA HIS A 11 -3.57 2.65 9.48
C HIS A 11 -3.16 3.21 10.84
N ASP A 12 -2.94 2.36 11.83
CA ASP A 12 -2.53 2.75 13.19
C ASP A 12 -1.19 3.50 13.16
N TRP A 13 -0.24 3.04 12.33
CA TRP A 13 1.01 3.76 12.07
C TRP A 13 0.75 5.13 11.44
N TRP A 14 -0.03 5.20 10.36
CA TRP A 14 -0.32 6.44 9.65
C TRP A 14 -0.98 7.48 10.58
N TYR A 15 -1.96 7.06 11.38
CA TYR A 15 -2.69 7.93 12.30
C TYR A 15 -1.99 8.15 13.64
N SER A 16 -0.82 7.55 13.87
CA SER A 16 -0.09 7.73 15.12
C SER A 16 0.30 9.20 15.32
N PRO A 17 0.21 9.76 16.55
CA PRO A 17 0.60 11.14 16.82
C PRO A 17 2.02 11.44 16.38
N ALA A 18 2.96 10.53 16.71
CA ALA A 18 4.37 10.70 16.37
C ALA A 18 4.62 10.75 14.85
N TYR A 19 3.88 9.98 14.05
CA TYR A 19 4.04 10.01 12.60
C TYR A 19 3.37 11.23 11.96
N GLN A 20 2.22 11.63 12.49
CA GLN A 20 1.53 12.85 12.04
C GLN A 20 2.34 14.11 12.32
N ASP A 21 3.11 14.18 13.41
CA ASP A 21 3.99 15.32 13.70
C ASP A 21 5.06 15.54 12.63
N ILE A 22 5.55 14.45 12.01
CA ILE A 22 6.60 14.51 10.98
C ILE A 22 6.06 14.50 9.55
N ALA A 23 4.81 14.09 9.32
CA ALA A 23 4.23 13.99 7.99
C ALA A 23 4.26 15.33 7.19
N PRO A 24 4.00 16.52 7.80
CA PRO A 24 4.10 17.80 7.11
C PRO A 24 5.50 18.14 6.60
N LEU A 25 6.56 17.58 7.20
CA LEU A 25 7.93 17.83 6.75
C LEU A 25 8.16 17.27 5.33
N ARG A 26 7.50 16.15 5.02
CA ARG A 26 7.56 15.50 3.71
C ARG A 26 6.63 16.17 2.70
N SER A 27 5.38 16.44 3.06
CA SER A 27 4.39 16.98 2.10
C SER A 27 4.68 18.41 1.66
N ARG A 28 5.43 19.21 2.43
CA ARG A 28 5.80 20.59 2.06
C ARG A 28 6.71 20.69 0.83
N HIS A 29 7.43 19.62 0.48
CA HIS A 29 8.46 19.67 -0.56
C HIS A 29 8.20 18.69 -1.72
N ILE A 30 7.26 17.75 -1.55
CA ILE A 30 6.96 16.70 -2.50
C ILE A 30 5.47 16.37 -2.42
N ASP A 31 4.75 16.57 -3.53
CA ASP A 31 3.39 16.04 -3.69
C ASP A 31 3.46 14.52 -3.78
N SER A 32 2.72 13.82 -2.93
CA SER A 32 2.76 12.36 -2.85
C SER A 32 1.48 11.79 -2.30
N ASP A 33 0.93 10.80 -3.01
CA ASP A 33 -0.16 9.97 -2.51
C ASP A 33 0.38 8.80 -1.69
N ILE A 34 -0.39 8.40 -0.69
CA ILE A 34 -0.17 7.13 0.02
C ILE A 34 -1.36 6.23 -0.26
N VAL A 35 -1.04 5.05 -0.78
CA VAL A 35 -2.00 3.97 -0.98
C VAL A 35 -1.69 2.85 0.00
N ILE A 36 -2.71 2.41 0.74
CA ILE A 36 -2.68 1.21 1.56
C ILE A 36 -3.41 0.15 0.76
N VAL A 37 -2.71 -0.94 0.46
CA VAL A 37 -3.23 -2.06 -0.31
C VAL A 37 -3.19 -3.31 0.55
N GLU A 38 -4.27 -4.08 0.51
CA GLU A 38 -4.29 -5.40 1.14
C GLU A 38 -3.31 -6.33 0.43
N GLY A 39 -2.65 -7.17 1.23
CA GLY A 39 -1.76 -8.20 0.72
C GLY A 39 -2.52 -9.27 -0.05
N VAL A 40 -1.77 -10.06 -0.80
CA VAL A 40 -2.27 -11.28 -1.44
C VAL A 40 -2.02 -12.49 -0.53
N ALA A 41 -2.78 -13.56 -0.75
CA ALA A 41 -2.58 -14.81 0.00
C ALA A 41 -1.16 -15.37 -0.20
N GLU A 42 -0.70 -16.15 0.77
CA GLU A 42 0.57 -16.86 0.64
C GLU A 42 0.56 -17.79 -0.59
N GLY A 43 1.66 -17.79 -1.33
CA GLY A 43 1.78 -18.56 -2.57
C GLY A 43 1.06 -17.95 -3.78
N TYR A 44 0.47 -16.76 -3.65
CA TYR A 44 -0.11 -16.05 -4.79
C TYR A 44 0.93 -15.76 -5.88
N ASP A 45 0.60 -16.09 -7.12
CA ASP A 45 1.42 -15.81 -8.29
C ASP A 45 0.76 -14.74 -9.17
N SER A 46 1.42 -13.58 -9.26
CA SER A 46 0.96 -12.48 -10.11
C SER A 46 0.82 -12.83 -11.60
N ARG A 47 1.51 -13.88 -12.08
CA ARG A 47 1.47 -14.31 -13.48
C ARG A 47 0.09 -14.83 -13.87
N ASP A 48 -0.58 -15.55 -12.98
CA ASP A 48 -1.90 -16.13 -13.21
C ASP A 48 -2.95 -15.03 -13.39
N THR A 49 -2.98 -14.05 -12.49
CA THR A 49 -3.87 -12.88 -12.61
C THR A 49 -3.60 -12.09 -13.88
N ALA A 50 -2.32 -11.86 -14.21
CA ALA A 50 -1.97 -11.13 -15.42
C ALA A 50 -2.39 -11.88 -16.70
N GLN A 51 -2.32 -13.21 -16.70
CA GLN A 51 -2.83 -14.03 -17.80
C GLN A 51 -4.34 -13.90 -17.94
N ALA A 52 -5.10 -14.07 -16.85
CA ALA A 52 -6.56 -13.95 -16.86
C ALA A 52 -7.02 -12.57 -17.37
N MET A 53 -6.34 -11.48 -16.97
CA MET A 53 -6.66 -10.14 -17.45
C MET A 53 -6.44 -9.97 -18.95
N ARG A 54 -5.38 -10.56 -19.52
CA ARG A 54 -5.13 -10.51 -20.97
C ARG A 54 -6.18 -11.28 -21.76
N GLU A 55 -6.61 -12.42 -21.25
CA GLU A 55 -7.68 -13.24 -21.88
C GLU A 55 -9.03 -12.51 -21.90
N GLN A 56 -9.31 -11.66 -20.92
CA GLN A 56 -10.55 -10.85 -20.86
C GLN A 56 -10.54 -9.62 -21.78
N LEU A 57 -9.35 -9.17 -22.21
CA LEU A 57 -9.17 -7.98 -23.05
C LEU A 57 -9.06 -8.31 -24.55
N GLY A 58 -8.95 -9.60 -24.91
CA GLY A 58 -8.92 -10.11 -26.28
C GLY A 58 -10.29 -10.53 -26.78
#